data_AF-A0A8J7EWB8-F1
#
_entry.id   AF-A0A8J7EWB8-F1
#
_cell.length_a   1.000
_cell.length_b   1.000
_cell.length_c   1.000
_cell.angle_alpha   90.00
_cell.angle_beta   90.00
_cell.angle_gamma   90.00
#
_symmetry.space_group_name_H-M   'P 1'
#
loop_
_entity.id
_entity.type
_entity.pdbx_description
1 polymer ?
#
loop_
_entity_poly.entity_id
_entity_poly.type
_entity_poly.pdbx_seq_one_letter_code
_entity_poly.pdbx_strand_id
1 'polypeptide(L)'
;MPAVYGSGDRQHRFLPYLQQMFDQQPILLGEKQARWRFSHGYVENVAAAIALAVTNDRATGRVYNVGESRTPTLLERIQTLGRLVDWHGEMVILPKDQLPSRLQMNLQWQYYLAIDITR
;
A
#
# COMPACT_ATOMS: atom_id res chain seq x y z
N MET A 1 -3.20 -13.17 0.45
CA MET A 1 -3.70 -12.12 1.35
C MET A 1 -2.97 -10.81 1.08
N PRO A 2 -3.64 -9.64 1.19
CA PRO A 2 -3.04 -8.34 0.89
C PRO A 2 -2.18 -7.84 2.06
N ALA A 3 -1.49 -6.72 1.90
CA ALA A 3 -0.97 -5.95 3.03
C ALA A 3 -2.14 -5.39 3.84
N VAL A 4 -2.49 -6.09 4.92
CA VAL A 4 -3.53 -5.64 5.83
C VAL A 4 -3.06 -4.41 6.59
N TYR A 5 -3.91 -3.38 6.67
CA TYR A 5 -3.68 -2.14 7.42
C TYR A 5 -4.95 -1.74 8.19
N GLY A 6 -4.82 -0.84 9.16
CA GLY A 6 -5.94 -0.31 9.95
C GLY A 6 -5.56 -0.17 11.42
N SER A 7 -6.58 -0.06 12.28
CA SER A 7 -6.37 -0.04 13.73
C SER A 7 -5.62 -1.31 14.17
N GLY A 8 -4.56 -1.15 14.95
CA GLY A 8 -3.71 -2.26 15.40
C GLY A 8 -2.67 -2.76 14.39
N ASP A 9 -2.46 -2.07 13.25
CA ASP A 9 -1.38 -2.42 12.32
C ASP A 9 0.01 -2.27 12.97
N ARG A 10 0.59 -3.40 13.35
CA ARG A 10 1.92 -3.48 13.99
C ARG A 10 3.07 -3.12 13.04
N GLN A 11 2.85 -3.17 11.73
CA GLN A 11 3.87 -2.74 10.76
C GLN A 11 3.84 -1.23 10.52
N HIS A 12 2.82 -0.53 11.04
CA HIS A 12 2.64 0.90 10.91
C HIS A 12 2.87 1.39 9.48
N ARG A 13 2.30 0.68 8.48
CA ARG A 13 2.73 0.75 7.07
C ARG A 13 2.69 2.17 6.48
N PHE A 14 1.78 3.01 6.97
CA PHE A 14 1.61 4.39 6.52
C PHE A 14 2.23 5.44 7.45
N LEU A 15 2.62 5.05 8.66
CA LEU A 15 3.16 5.98 9.65
C LEU A 15 4.41 6.72 9.18
N PRO A 16 5.40 6.09 8.50
CA PRO A 16 6.58 6.83 8.04
C PRO A 16 6.24 7.98 7.10
N TYR A 17 5.28 7.79 6.19
CA TYR A 17 4.84 8.84 5.28
C TYR A 17 4.06 9.94 6.02
N LEU A 18 3.16 9.55 6.92
CA LEU A 18 2.40 10.51 7.73
C LEU A 18 3.31 11.36 8.63
N GLN A 19 4.32 10.76 9.24
CA GLN A 19 5.33 11.49 10.01
C GLN A 19 6.06 12.50 9.15
N GLN A 20 6.57 12.11 7.98
CA GLN A 20 7.20 13.06 7.05
C GLN A 20 6.26 14.20 6.65
N MET A 21 4.97 13.92 6.44
CA MET A 21 3.97 14.94 6.11
C MET A 21 3.77 15.92 7.27
N PHE A 22 3.62 15.43 8.49
CA PHE A 22 3.45 16.28 9.67
C PHE A 22 4.72 17.08 10.01
N ASP A 23 5.89 16.50 9.74
CA ASP A 23 7.20 17.16 9.89
C ASP A 23 7.53 18.10 8.71
N GLN A 24 6.61 18.27 7.76
CA GLN A 24 6.75 19.09 6.55
C GLN A 24 8.01 18.77 5.73
N GLN A 25 8.39 17.50 5.71
CA GLN A 25 9.55 17.01 4.96
C GLN A 25 9.13 16.54 3.56
N PRO A 26 9.99 16.74 2.53
CA PRO A 26 9.74 16.18 1.22
C PRO A 26 9.76 14.64 1.26
N ILE A 27 8.94 14.01 0.43
CA ILE A 27 8.91 12.56 0.25
C ILE A 27 9.66 12.21 -1.04
N LEU A 28 10.79 11.52 -0.89
CA LEU A 28 11.61 11.06 -2.02
C LEU A 28 11.25 9.62 -2.37
N LEU A 29 10.96 9.34 -3.64
CA LEU A 29 10.68 8.00 -4.14
C LEU A 29 11.57 7.66 -5.34
N GLY A 30 12.00 6.41 -5.42
CA GLY A 30 12.66 5.93 -6.64
C GLY A 30 11.66 5.77 -7.78
N GLU A 31 12.06 6.01 -9.03
CA GLU A 31 11.16 5.87 -10.19
C GLU A 31 10.40 4.53 -10.25
N LYS A 32 11.10 3.40 -10.07
CA LYS A 32 10.46 2.07 -10.07
C LYS A 32 9.56 1.88 -8.85
N GLN A 33 9.99 2.39 -7.70
CA GLN A 33 9.25 2.31 -6.44
C GLN A 33 7.94 3.12 -6.53
N ALA A 34 7.99 4.33 -7.11
CA ALA A 34 6.84 5.20 -7.30
C ALA A 34 5.75 4.54 -8.14
N ARG A 35 6.13 3.72 -9.14
CA ARG A 35 5.21 2.97 -10.01
C ARG A 35 4.78 1.61 -9.44
N TRP A 36 5.41 1.17 -8.36
CA TRP A 36 5.19 -0.16 -7.82
C TRP A 36 3.77 -0.32 -7.27
N ARG A 37 3.17 -1.49 -7.50
CA ARG A 37 1.83 -1.84 -7.06
C ARG A 37 1.90 -2.96 -6.04
N PHE A 38 1.25 -2.72 -4.91
CA PHE A 38 1.11 -3.68 -3.83
C PHE A 38 -0.28 -3.60 -3.23
N SER A 39 -1.00 -4.72 -3.27
CA SER A 39 -2.39 -4.81 -2.80
C SER A 39 -2.45 -4.59 -1.30
N HIS A 40 -3.30 -3.67 -0.87
CA HIS A 40 -3.62 -3.48 0.54
C HIS A 40 -5.06 -3.92 0.82
N GLY A 41 -5.40 -4.03 2.10
CA GLY A 41 -6.77 -4.28 2.54
C GLY A 41 -6.99 -3.72 3.92
N TYR A 42 -8.06 -2.94 4.10
CA TYR A 42 -8.44 -2.46 5.42
C TYR A 42 -8.86 -3.63 6.30
N VAL A 43 -8.39 -3.66 7.56
CA VAL A 43 -8.51 -4.81 8.47
C VAL A 43 -9.95 -5.27 8.64
N GLU A 44 -10.91 -4.35 8.76
CA GLU A 44 -12.33 -4.70 8.92
C GLU A 44 -12.91 -5.30 7.65
N ASN A 45 -12.54 -4.78 6.48
CA ASN A 45 -12.98 -5.33 5.18
C ASN A 45 -12.40 -6.74 4.98
N VAL A 46 -11.15 -6.95 5.37
CA VAL A 46 -10.51 -8.27 5.29
C VAL A 46 -11.17 -9.25 6.27
N ALA A 47 -11.46 -8.82 7.49
CA ALA A 47 -12.17 -9.64 8.48
C ALA A 47 -13.58 -10.01 7.99
N ALA A 48 -14.32 -9.06 7.42
CA ALA A 48 -15.64 -9.30 6.84
C ALA A 48 -15.58 -10.32 5.69
N ALA A 49 -14.59 -10.21 4.79
CA ALA A 49 -14.41 -11.16 3.70
C ALA A 49 -14.10 -12.58 4.20
N ILE A 50 -13.27 -12.72 5.24
CA ILE A 50 -12.99 -14.02 5.87
C ILE A 50 -14.25 -14.59 6.52
N ALA A 51 -14.99 -13.77 7.27
CA ALA A 51 -16.24 -14.20 7.90
C ALA A 51 -17.24 -14.71 6.86
N LEU A 52 -17.40 -14.01 5.73
CA LEU A 52 -18.25 -14.44 4.62
C LEU A 52 -17.78 -15.75 3.98
N ALA A 53 -16.47 -15.92 3.78
CA ALA A 53 -15.91 -17.14 3.19
C ALA A 53 -16.11 -18.37 4.09
N VAL A 54 -16.11 -18.18 5.42
CA VAL A 54 -16.30 -19.28 6.39
C VAL A 54 -17.78 -19.60 6.63
N THR A 55 -18.66 -18.61 6.55
CA THR A 55 -20.08 -18.77 6.96
C THR A 55 -21.05 -19.02 5.80
N ASN A 56 -20.61 -18.87 4.56
CA ASN A 56 -21.45 -19.05 3.38
C ASN A 56 -21.16 -20.41 2.72
N ASP A 57 -22.12 -21.32 2.70
CA ASP A 57 -21.96 -22.66 2.09
C ASP A 57 -21.53 -22.61 0.62
N ARG A 58 -21.86 -21.53 -0.11
CA ARG A 58 -21.42 -21.34 -1.52
C ARG A 58 -19.90 -21.20 -1.66
N ALA A 59 -19.20 -20.86 -0.57
CA ALA A 59 -17.75 -20.72 -0.51
C ALA A 59 -17.01 -22.06 -0.24
N THR A 60 -17.74 -23.15 0.03
CA THR A 60 -17.15 -24.46 0.35
C THR A 60 -16.20 -24.93 -0.75
N GLY A 61 -14.96 -25.26 -0.37
CA GLY A 61 -13.93 -25.74 -1.29
C GLY A 61 -13.38 -24.70 -2.27
N ARG A 62 -13.71 -23.42 -2.09
CA ARG A 62 -13.24 -22.32 -2.94
C ARG A 62 -12.10 -21.54 -2.29
N VAL A 63 -11.22 -20.99 -3.11
CA VAL A 63 -10.13 -20.11 -2.69
C VAL A 63 -10.43 -18.71 -3.20
N TYR A 64 -10.40 -17.74 -2.28
CA TYR A 64 -10.67 -16.34 -2.58
C TYR A 64 -9.45 -15.46 -2.32
N ASN A 65 -9.19 -14.59 -3.27
CA ASN A 65 -8.25 -13.49 -3.10
C ASN A 65 -8.98 -12.30 -2.48
N VAL A 66 -8.44 -11.76 -1.39
CA VAL A 66 -8.99 -10.58 -0.71
C VAL A 66 -8.06 -9.39 -0.94
N GLY A 67 -8.62 -8.22 -1.24
CA GLY A 67 -7.86 -6.99 -1.47
C GLY A 67 -8.75 -5.80 -1.84
N GLU A 68 -8.15 -4.62 -1.97
CA GLU A 68 -8.78 -3.43 -2.55
C GLU A 68 -9.24 -3.68 -4.01
N SER A 69 -10.34 -3.05 -4.43
CA SER A 69 -10.90 -3.17 -5.79
C SER A 69 -9.95 -2.71 -6.90
N ARG A 70 -9.07 -1.76 -6.58
CA ARG A 70 -7.98 -1.30 -7.43
C ARG A 70 -6.72 -1.26 -6.57
N THR A 71 -5.62 -1.80 -7.10
CA THR A 71 -4.31 -1.63 -6.47
C THR A 71 -3.63 -0.37 -7.05
N PRO A 72 -3.58 0.75 -6.30
CA PRO A 72 -2.87 1.95 -6.74
C PRO A 72 -1.35 1.71 -6.74
N THR A 73 -0.64 2.57 -7.47
CA THR A 73 0.81 2.72 -7.27
C THR A 73 1.11 3.22 -5.86
N LEU A 74 2.35 3.05 -5.41
CA LEU A 74 2.82 3.68 -4.18
C LEU A 74 2.68 5.21 -4.24
N LEU A 75 3.00 5.84 -5.37
CA LEU A 75 2.84 7.29 -5.54
C LEU A 75 1.38 7.73 -5.36
N GLU A 76 0.45 7.08 -6.05
CA GLU A 76 -1.00 7.37 -5.93
C GLU A 76 -1.48 7.17 -4.48
N ARG A 77 -0.94 6.17 -3.77
CA ARG A 77 -1.26 5.91 -2.36
C ARG A 77 -0.78 7.04 -1.47
N ILE A 78 0.48 7.47 -1.60
CA ILE A 78 1.05 8.57 -0.80
C ILE A 78 0.36 9.90 -1.12
N GLN A 79 0.05 10.17 -2.39
CA GLN A 79 -0.77 11.33 -2.80
C GLN A 79 -2.14 11.33 -2.13
N THR A 80 -2.76 10.15 -1.98
CA THR A 80 -4.04 10.02 -1.29
C THR A 80 -3.91 10.33 0.20
N LEU A 81 -2.86 9.82 0.86
CA LEU A 81 -2.57 10.17 2.26
C LEU A 81 -2.35 11.67 2.42
N GLY A 82 -1.57 12.31 1.54
CA GLY A 82 -1.31 13.74 1.59
C GLY A 82 -2.59 14.57 1.51
N ARG A 83 -3.51 14.24 0.60
CA ARG A 83 -4.83 14.91 0.51
C ARG A 83 -5.67 14.71 1.77
N LEU A 84 -5.63 13.53 2.39
CA LEU A 84 -6.42 13.23 3.59
C LEU A 84 -5.99 14.03 4.82
N VAL A 85 -4.72 14.44 4.87
CA VAL A 85 -4.15 15.22 5.98
C VAL A 85 -3.82 16.66 5.61
N ASP A 86 -4.36 17.14 4.48
CA ASP A 86 -4.16 18.49 3.95
C ASP A 86 -2.67 18.90 3.83
N TRP A 87 -1.82 17.93 3.45
CA TRP A 87 -0.40 18.15 3.27
C TRP A 87 -0.08 18.72 1.89
N HIS A 88 0.66 19.83 1.89
CA HIS A 88 1.02 20.61 0.69
C HIS A 88 2.53 20.53 0.35
N GLY A 89 3.26 19.61 0.96
CA GLY A 89 4.69 19.43 0.70
C GLY A 89 5.00 18.73 -0.62
N GLU A 90 6.29 18.53 -0.86
CA GLU A 90 6.80 18.05 -2.15
C GLU A 90 6.98 16.53 -2.18
N MET A 91 6.55 15.90 -3.28
CA MET A 91 6.94 14.55 -3.64
C MET A 91 7.92 14.60 -4.81
N VAL A 92 9.13 14.08 -4.59
CA VAL A 92 10.21 14.08 -5.58
C VAL A 92 10.47 12.65 -6.04
N ILE A 93 10.43 12.42 -7.35
CA ILE A 93 10.75 11.13 -7.96
C ILE A 93 12.17 11.21 -8.52
N LEU A 94 13.05 10.31 -8.09
CA LEU A 94 14.46 10.30 -8.47
C LEU A 94 14.87 8.97 -9.11
N PRO A 95 15.82 8.99 -10.06
CA PRO A 95 16.58 7.81 -10.44
C PRO A 95 17.21 7.13 -9.22
N LYS A 96 17.37 5.80 -9.25
CA LYS A 96 17.83 5.02 -8.07
C LYS A 96 19.20 5.49 -7.56
N ASP A 97 20.10 5.83 -8.47
CA ASP A 97 21.45 6.33 -8.21
C ASP A 97 21.48 7.74 -7.61
N GLN A 98 20.40 8.50 -7.73
CA GLN A 98 20.25 9.83 -7.14
C GLN A 98 19.51 9.82 -5.78
N LEU A 99 18.93 8.68 -5.38
CA LEU A 99 18.35 8.54 -4.06
C LEU A 99 19.44 8.52 -2.98
N PRO A 100 19.24 9.14 -1.81
CA PRO A 100 20.09 8.94 -0.65
C PRO A 100 20.25 7.44 -0.33
N SER A 101 21.45 6.99 0.04
CA SER A 101 21.75 5.55 0.24
C SER A 101 20.77 4.84 1.20
N ARG A 102 20.29 5.54 2.24
CA ARG A 102 19.29 5.01 3.19
C ARG A 102 17.93 4.69 2.56
N LEU A 103 17.61 5.30 1.41
CA LEU A 103 16.38 5.10 0.64
C LEU A 103 16.56 4.13 -0.53
N GLN A 104 17.79 3.73 -0.84
CA GLN A 104 18.10 2.75 -1.88
C GLN A 104 17.81 1.32 -1.39
N MET A 105 16.55 0.98 -1.20
CA MET A 105 16.16 -0.37 -0.80
C MET A 105 16.49 -1.40 -1.90
N ASN A 106 17.07 -2.53 -1.53
CA ASN A 106 17.37 -3.63 -2.44
C ASN A 106 16.16 -4.55 -2.65
N LEU A 107 15.06 -3.97 -3.13
CA LEU A 107 13.83 -4.68 -3.48
C LEU A 107 13.65 -4.72 -5.01
N GLN A 108 13.01 -5.78 -5.49
CA GLN A 108 12.73 -5.98 -6.92
C GLN A 108 11.44 -5.24 -7.33
N TRP A 109 11.47 -3.91 -7.34
CA TRP A 109 10.33 -3.03 -7.64
C TRP A 109 9.72 -3.20 -9.05
N GLN A 110 10.35 -4.00 -9.92
CA GLN A 110 9.87 -4.32 -11.25
C GLN A 110 8.69 -5.30 -11.27
N TYR A 111 8.48 -6.08 -10.20
CA TYR A 111 7.39 -7.04 -10.12
C TYR A 111 6.28 -6.50 -9.21
N TYR A 112 5.06 -6.43 -9.73
CA TYR A 112 3.91 -6.02 -8.94
C TYR A 112 3.47 -7.15 -8.00
N LEU A 113 3.12 -6.78 -6.78
CA LEU A 113 2.40 -7.64 -5.83
C LEU A 113 0.92 -7.25 -5.80
N ALA A 114 0.35 -7.10 -7.00
CA ALA A 114 -1.06 -6.84 -7.23
C ALA A 114 -1.81 -8.18 -7.29
N ILE A 115 -2.88 -8.29 -6.50
CA ILE A 115 -3.71 -9.48 -6.37
C ILE A 115 -4.95 -9.25 -7.23
N ASP A 116 -5.25 -10.21 -8.09
CA ASP A 116 -6.52 -10.26 -8.82
C ASP A 116 -7.64 -10.72 -7.87
N ILE A 117 -8.67 -9.88 -7.72
CA ILE A 117 -9.83 -10.14 -6.87
C ILE A 117 -11.12 -10.38 -7.67
N THR A 118 -11.03 -10.56 -8.99
CA THR A 118 -12.20 -10.69 -9.88
C THR A 118 -12.75 -12.12 -10.01
N ARG A 119 -12.22 -13.06 -9.22
CA ARG A 119 -12.59 -14.48 -9.23
C ARG A 119 -13.51 -14.88 -8.10
#